data_AF-A0A7M7JC11-F1
#
_entry.id   AF-A0A7M7JC11-F1
#
_cell.length_a   1.000
_cell.length_b   1.000
_cell.length_c   1.000
_cell.angle_alpha   90.00
_cell.angle_beta   90.00
_cell.angle_gamma   90.00
#
_symmetry.space_group_name_H-M   'P 1'
#
loop_
_entity.id
_entity.type
_entity.pdbx_description
1 polymer ?
#
loop_
_entity_poly.entity_id
_entity_poly.type
_entity_poly.pdbx_seq_one_letter_code
_entity_poly.pdbx_strand_id
1 'polypeptide(L)'
;MADEVVLLNEKETNSGRITAEPSGEDPQQQTAGDGDSESDSGEGCEARSLAEKAFLRKDEATASDGLREGLADGKEKALQQGFDSGFKQGFQLVENISIWRGFVQGLSTSIKKLDSGQEEKKQLYALYGKLLEFEQKVINSEAPLEEIRGQMEQVKKDIKTVLNTLGMAHLLDTMTDL
;
A
#
# COMPACT_ATOMS: atom_id res chain seq x y z
N MET A 1 -8.35 39.67 21.40
CA MET A 1 -7.05 40.31 21.68
C MET A 1 -5.99 39.32 21.23
N ALA A 2 -5.18 39.71 20.23
CA ALA A 2 -3.80 39.28 19.90
C ALA A 2 -3.49 37.77 19.84
N ASP A 3 -2.79 37.16 18.88
CA ASP A 3 -1.90 37.58 17.77
C ASP A 3 -1.78 36.36 16.83
N GLU A 4 -1.86 36.49 15.50
CA GLU A 4 -0.80 36.83 14.52
C GLU A 4 0.19 35.70 14.13
N VAL A 5 0.15 35.39 12.83
CA VAL A 5 1.24 35.02 11.90
C VAL A 5 1.98 33.68 12.06
N VAL A 6 1.79 32.77 11.09
CA VAL A 6 2.87 32.29 10.20
C VAL A 6 2.31 32.07 8.79
N LEU A 7 2.74 32.94 7.86
CA LEU A 7 2.73 32.76 6.41
C LEU A 7 3.84 31.79 5.99
N LEU A 8 3.65 31.10 4.85
CA LEU A 8 4.62 30.78 3.77
C LEU A 8 3.99 29.67 2.88
N ASN A 9 3.35 30.03 1.77
CA ASN A 9 3.86 30.18 0.39
C ASN A 9 4.23 28.88 -0.35
N GLU A 10 3.42 28.62 -1.39
CA GLU A 10 3.77 28.33 -2.79
C GLU A 10 4.75 27.18 -3.11
N LYS A 11 4.25 26.20 -3.88
CA LYS A 11 4.86 25.93 -5.19
C LYS A 11 3.90 25.20 -6.13
N GLU A 12 3.62 25.90 -7.23
CA GLU A 12 2.96 25.45 -8.43
C GLU A 12 3.70 24.25 -9.05
N THR A 13 2.96 23.23 -9.49
CA THR A 13 3.49 22.25 -10.47
C THR A 13 2.78 22.45 -11.80
N ASN A 14 3.50 23.22 -12.60
CA ASN A 14 3.37 23.48 -14.03
C ASN A 14 3.10 22.18 -14.82
N SER A 15 1.97 22.15 -15.53
CA SER A 15 1.56 21.09 -16.44
C SER A 15 2.24 21.29 -17.79
N GLY A 16 3.35 20.58 -18.02
CA GLY A 16 4.10 20.60 -19.27
C GLY A 16 3.39 19.86 -20.39
N ARG A 17 2.55 20.57 -21.15
CA ARG A 17 1.99 20.15 -22.44
C ARG A 17 3.01 20.47 -23.54
N ILE A 18 3.73 19.46 -24.03
CA ILE A 18 4.60 19.62 -25.20
C ILE A 18 3.81 19.23 -26.45
N THR A 19 3.37 20.24 -27.19
CA THR A 19 2.87 20.14 -28.57
C THR A 19 4.06 20.16 -29.52
N ALA A 20 4.29 19.08 -30.26
CA ALA A 20 5.24 19.06 -31.36
C ALA A 20 4.52 19.53 -32.64
N GLU A 21 4.88 20.70 -33.14
CA GLU A 21 4.58 21.14 -34.50
C GLU A 21 5.72 20.71 -35.44
N PRO A 22 5.44 20.19 -36.65
CA PRO A 22 6.42 20.14 -37.71
C PRO A 22 6.26 21.35 -38.64
N SER A 23 7.20 22.29 -38.54
CA SER A 23 7.44 23.35 -39.52
C SER A 23 8.08 22.74 -40.77
N GLY A 24 7.30 22.61 -41.84
CA GLY A 24 7.80 22.36 -43.18
C GLY A 24 8.25 23.67 -43.83
N GLU A 25 9.53 23.79 -44.10
CA GLU A 25 10.10 24.83 -44.97
C GLU A 25 10.96 24.17 -46.04
N ASP A 26 10.44 24.16 -47.27
CA ASP A 26 11.24 24.03 -48.49
C ASP A 26 11.96 25.36 -48.74
N PRO A 27 13.22 25.31 -49.22
CA PRO A 27 13.51 26.09 -50.43
C PRO A 27 14.35 25.31 -51.46
N GLN A 28 13.89 25.39 -52.71
CA GLN A 28 14.65 25.03 -53.91
C GLN A 28 15.93 25.88 -54.04
N GLN A 29 17.05 25.27 -54.45
CA GLN A 29 17.93 25.87 -55.46
C GLN A 29 18.89 24.85 -56.09
N GLN A 30 18.92 24.90 -57.43
CA GLN A 30 19.83 24.21 -58.34
C GLN A 30 21.28 24.66 -58.14
N THR A 31 22.23 23.73 -58.19
CA THR A 31 23.52 23.97 -58.88
C THR A 31 23.90 22.71 -59.64
N ALA A 32 23.91 22.79 -60.97
CA ALA A 32 24.60 21.84 -61.81
C ALA A 32 26.07 22.22 -61.81
N GLY A 33 26.91 21.35 -61.23
CA GLY A 33 28.36 21.46 -61.26
C GLY A 33 28.93 20.13 -61.68
N ASP A 34 29.22 19.98 -62.97
CA ASP A 34 30.10 18.92 -63.48
C ASP A 34 31.47 19.07 -62.83
N GLY A 35 31.88 18.05 -62.09
CA GLY A 35 33.14 17.98 -61.38
C GLY A 35 33.47 16.51 -61.14
N ASP A 36 33.86 15.84 -62.21
CA ASP A 36 34.38 14.48 -62.22
C ASP A 36 35.62 14.42 -61.31
N SER A 37 35.46 13.79 -60.15
CA SER A 37 36.54 13.45 -59.22
C SER A 37 36.14 12.16 -58.52
N GLU A 38 36.55 11.05 -59.12
CA GLU A 38 36.58 9.72 -58.50
C GLU A 38 37.52 9.77 -57.29
N SER A 39 37.00 10.21 -56.15
CA SER A 39 37.61 9.97 -54.85
C SER A 39 36.97 8.72 -54.26
N ASP A 40 37.57 7.58 -54.57
CA ASP A 40 37.37 6.28 -53.91
C ASP A 40 37.77 6.37 -52.43
N SER A 41 36.95 7.07 -51.65
CA SER A 41 37.13 7.31 -50.22
C SER A 41 35.80 7.58 -49.51
N GLY A 42 34.67 7.22 -50.13
CA GLY A 42 33.31 7.46 -49.61
C GLY A 42 32.73 6.30 -48.79
N GLU A 43 32.99 5.04 -49.17
CA GLU A 43 32.36 3.87 -48.56
C GLU A 43 32.73 3.69 -47.07
N GLY A 44 33.99 3.91 -46.71
CA GLY A 44 34.45 3.78 -45.32
C GLY A 44 33.87 4.86 -44.38
N CYS A 45 33.55 6.04 -44.90
CA CYS A 45 32.98 7.14 -44.14
C CYS A 45 31.47 6.90 -43.88
N GLU A 46 30.74 6.45 -44.89
CA GLU A 46 29.32 6.11 -44.78
C GLU A 46 29.10 4.90 -43.85
N ALA A 47 29.91 3.85 -43.98
CA ALA A 47 29.83 2.68 -43.11
C ALA A 47 30.06 3.03 -41.64
N ARG A 48 31.02 3.93 -41.36
CA ARG A 48 31.30 4.42 -40.00
C ARG A 48 30.15 5.27 -39.45
N SER A 49 29.56 6.14 -40.27
CA SER A 49 28.40 6.95 -39.89
C SER A 49 27.16 6.08 -39.58
N LEU A 50 26.91 5.03 -40.37
CA LEU A 50 25.82 4.09 -40.13
C LEU A 50 26.04 3.28 -38.85
N ALA A 51 27.27 2.84 -38.58
CA ALA A 51 27.61 2.13 -37.35
C ALA A 51 27.42 3.01 -36.11
N GLU A 52 27.83 4.27 -36.15
CA GLU A 52 27.65 5.23 -35.06
C GLU A 52 26.17 5.53 -34.80
N LYS A 53 25.37 5.75 -35.86
CA LYS A 53 23.91 5.90 -35.73
C LYS A 53 23.24 4.65 -35.15
N ALA A 54 23.68 3.46 -35.56
CA ALA A 54 23.15 2.20 -35.03
C ALA A 54 23.51 2.01 -33.55
N PHE A 55 24.73 2.41 -33.16
CA PHE A 55 25.16 2.39 -31.77
C PHE A 55 24.32 3.35 -30.90
N LEU A 56 24.14 4.60 -31.34
CA LEU A 56 23.33 5.59 -30.62
C LEU A 56 21.87 5.13 -30.46
N ARG A 57 21.26 4.58 -31.51
CA ARG A 57 19.89 4.02 -31.41
C ARG A 57 19.81 2.87 -30.41
N LYS A 58 20.83 2.01 -30.39
CA LYS A 58 20.87 0.88 -29.45
C LYS A 58 21.03 1.37 -28.01
N ASP A 59 21.87 2.37 -27.80
CA ASP A 59 22.10 2.97 -26.49
C ASP A 59 20.84 3.67 -25.97
N GLU A 60 20.18 4.47 -26.82
CA GLU A 60 18.90 5.11 -26.51
C GLU A 60 17.79 4.11 -26.21
N ALA A 61 17.67 3.05 -27.03
CA ALA A 61 16.72 1.97 -26.78
C ALA A 61 16.98 1.30 -25.43
N THR A 62 18.24 0.97 -25.12
CA THR A 62 18.63 0.35 -23.85
C THR A 62 18.34 1.27 -22.67
N ALA A 63 18.61 2.57 -22.78
CA ALA A 63 18.30 3.54 -21.73
C ALA A 63 16.79 3.67 -21.52
N SER A 64 16.01 3.70 -22.60
CA SER A 64 14.55 3.77 -22.54
C SER A 64 13.94 2.51 -21.91
N ASP A 65 14.48 1.33 -22.25
CA ASP A 65 14.06 0.06 -21.69
C ASP A 65 14.42 -0.05 -20.20
N GLY A 66 15.65 0.33 -19.81
CA GLY A 66 16.06 0.37 -18.41
C GLY A 66 15.23 1.34 -17.56
N LEU A 67 14.86 2.49 -18.12
CA LEU A 67 13.95 3.43 -17.44
C LEU A 67 12.55 2.83 -17.28
N ARG A 68 12.02 2.18 -18.33
CA ARG A 68 10.71 1.54 -18.29
C ARG A 68 10.67 0.40 -17.29
N GLU A 69 11.69 -0.45 -17.28
CA GLU A 69 11.86 -1.55 -16.32
C GLU A 69 11.97 -1.01 -14.90
N GLY A 70 12.83 -0.02 -14.66
CA GLY A 70 12.97 0.60 -13.34
C GLY A 70 11.67 1.21 -12.81
N LEU A 71 10.86 1.82 -13.68
CA LEU A 71 9.53 2.33 -13.30
C LEU A 71 8.53 1.21 -13.02
N ALA A 72 8.57 0.10 -13.76
CA ALA A 72 7.72 -1.06 -13.51
C ALA A 72 8.07 -1.70 -12.15
N ASP A 73 9.35 -1.99 -11.94
CA ASP A 73 9.90 -2.55 -10.71
C ASP A 73 9.60 -1.66 -9.49
N GLY A 74 9.76 -0.34 -9.64
CA GLY A 74 9.49 0.61 -8.57
C GLY A 74 8.03 0.59 -8.14
N LYS A 75 7.10 0.52 -9.11
CA LYS A 75 5.65 0.41 -8.83
C LYS A 75 5.30 -0.89 -8.15
N GLU A 76 5.83 -2.01 -8.65
CA GLU A 76 5.59 -3.33 -8.08
C GLU A 76 6.09 -3.41 -6.63
N LYS A 77 7.32 -2.94 -6.37
CA LYS A 77 7.88 -2.89 -5.01
C LYS A 77 7.05 -2.03 -4.06
N ALA A 78 6.63 -0.85 -4.50
CA ALA A 78 5.80 0.03 -3.67
C ALA A 78 4.44 -0.63 -3.35
N LEU A 79 3.83 -1.31 -4.32
CA LEU A 79 2.57 -2.02 -4.12
C LEU A 79 2.74 -3.19 -3.16
N GLN A 80 3.79 -3.99 -3.32
CA GLN A 80 4.08 -5.12 -2.43
C GLN A 80 4.34 -4.65 -1.00
N GLN A 81 5.10 -3.56 -0.81
CA GLN A 81 5.34 -2.99 0.51
C GLN A 81 4.03 -2.52 1.18
N GLY A 82 3.14 -1.90 0.42
CA GLY A 82 1.81 -1.51 0.90
C GLY A 82 0.97 -2.72 1.29
N PHE A 83 0.96 -3.77 0.47
CA PHE A 83 0.27 -5.02 0.75
C PHE A 83 0.82 -5.71 1.99
N ASP A 84 2.14 -5.91 2.10
CA ASP A 84 2.78 -6.59 3.22
C ASP A 84 2.48 -5.89 4.54
N SER A 85 2.56 -4.56 4.55
CA SER A 85 2.22 -3.75 5.72
C SER A 85 0.75 -3.89 6.10
N GLY A 86 -0.16 -3.76 5.14
CA GLY A 86 -1.60 -3.88 5.37
C GLY A 86 -2.00 -5.29 5.84
N PHE A 87 -1.46 -6.32 5.18
CA PHE A 87 -1.68 -7.72 5.52
C PHE A 87 -1.20 -8.02 6.93
N LYS A 88 0.03 -7.61 7.28
CA LYS A 88 0.59 -7.83 8.62
C LYS A 88 -0.29 -7.19 9.70
N GLN A 89 -0.69 -5.94 9.52
CA GLN A 89 -1.50 -5.22 10.50
C GLN A 89 -2.91 -5.80 10.63
N GLY A 90 -3.57 -6.07 9.51
CA GLY A 90 -4.91 -6.65 9.48
C GLY A 90 -4.94 -8.07 10.04
N PHE A 91 -4.00 -8.92 9.62
CA PHE A 91 -3.90 -10.30 10.08
C PHE A 91 -3.70 -10.39 11.59
N GLN A 92 -2.73 -9.63 12.15
CA GLN A 92 -2.48 -9.60 13.59
C GLN A 92 -3.72 -9.17 14.39
N LEU A 93 -4.51 -8.23 13.86
CA LEU A 93 -5.72 -7.78 14.52
C LEU A 93 -6.83 -8.84 14.46
N VAL A 94 -7.07 -9.45 13.29
CA VAL A 94 -8.07 -10.52 13.13
C VAL A 94 -7.72 -11.75 13.96
N GLU A 95 -6.45 -12.13 14.00
CA GLU A 95 -5.94 -13.21 14.84
C GLU A 95 -6.26 -12.95 16.31
N ASN A 96 -5.92 -11.75 16.80
CA ASN A 96 -6.22 -11.35 18.18
C ASN A 96 -7.74 -11.41 18.46
N ILE A 97 -8.57 -10.82 17.61
CA ILE A 97 -10.03 -10.87 17.73
C ILE A 97 -10.53 -12.32 17.78
N SER A 98 -10.00 -13.19 16.92
CA SER A 98 -10.38 -14.59 16.82
C SER A 98 -10.04 -15.38 18.10
N ILE A 99 -8.88 -15.14 18.69
CA ILE A 99 -8.46 -15.75 19.96
C ILE A 99 -9.45 -15.38 21.07
N TRP A 100 -9.74 -14.08 21.23
CA TRP A 100 -10.70 -13.62 22.24
C TRP A 100 -12.12 -14.12 21.98
N ARG A 101 -12.55 -14.20 20.71
CA ARG A 101 -13.84 -14.77 20.34
C ARG A 101 -13.94 -16.23 20.77
N GLY A 102 -12.93 -17.04 20.46
CA GLY A 102 -12.85 -18.44 20.87
C GLY A 102 -12.86 -18.60 22.38
N PHE A 103 -12.11 -17.75 23.10
CA PHE A 103 -12.08 -17.73 24.56
C PHE A 103 -13.46 -17.43 25.16
N VAL A 104 -14.12 -16.36 24.73
CA VAL A 104 -15.47 -15.98 25.21
C VAL A 104 -16.50 -17.05 24.90
N GLN A 105 -16.42 -17.69 23.73
CA GLN A 105 -17.29 -18.80 23.35
C GLN A 105 -17.08 -20.02 24.27
N GLY A 106 -15.82 -20.37 24.56
CA GLY A 106 -15.46 -21.42 25.49
C GLY A 106 -15.99 -21.16 26.92
N LEU A 107 -15.88 -19.92 27.39
CA LEU A 107 -16.44 -19.51 28.68
C LEU A 107 -17.97 -19.61 28.69
N SER A 108 -18.63 -19.08 27.67
CA SER A 108 -20.09 -19.06 27.55
C SER A 108 -20.71 -20.46 27.55
N THR A 109 -19.98 -21.45 27.03
CA THR A 109 -20.38 -22.86 27.04
C THR A 109 -20.05 -23.57 28.37
N SER A 110 -18.96 -23.18 29.04
CA SER A 110 -18.52 -23.76 30.31
C SER A 110 -19.35 -23.28 31.52
N ILE A 111 -19.92 -22.08 31.45
CA ILE A 111 -20.77 -21.47 32.50
C ILE A 111 -22.11 -22.22 32.70
N LYS A 112 -22.42 -23.24 31.89
CA LYS A 112 -23.59 -24.14 32.09
C LYS A 112 -23.69 -24.76 33.50
N LYS A 113 -22.65 -24.68 34.34
CA LYS A 113 -22.61 -25.21 35.71
C LYS A 113 -22.96 -24.20 36.82
N LEU A 114 -23.13 -22.91 36.53
CA LEU A 114 -23.48 -21.89 37.52
C LEU A 114 -24.94 -21.43 37.35
N ASP A 115 -25.84 -21.90 38.21
CA ASP A 115 -27.23 -21.43 38.27
C ASP A 115 -27.35 -19.93 38.59
N SER A 116 -26.29 -19.32 39.14
CA SER A 116 -26.20 -17.90 39.49
C SER A 116 -25.64 -16.99 38.38
N GLY A 117 -25.21 -17.53 37.22
CA GLY A 117 -24.43 -16.80 36.21
C GLY A 117 -25.19 -16.37 34.94
N GLN A 118 -26.53 -16.29 34.98
CA GLN A 118 -27.33 -16.05 33.78
C GLN A 118 -27.09 -14.67 33.16
N GLU A 119 -26.82 -13.65 33.97
CA GLU A 119 -26.62 -12.29 33.47
C GLU A 119 -25.21 -12.11 32.89
N GLU A 120 -24.20 -12.65 33.55
CA GLU A 120 -22.82 -12.69 33.07
C GLU A 120 -22.72 -13.50 31.78
N LYS A 121 -23.48 -14.59 31.66
CA LYS A 121 -23.59 -15.36 30.42
C LYS A 121 -24.17 -14.53 29.28
N LYS A 122 -25.22 -13.74 29.51
CA LYS A 122 -25.74 -12.82 28.48
C LYS A 122 -24.71 -11.75 28.11
N GLN A 123 -24.00 -11.20 29.10
CA GLN A 123 -22.93 -10.23 28.85
C GLN A 123 -21.81 -10.83 27.99
N LEU A 124 -21.39 -12.07 28.26
CA LEU A 124 -20.41 -12.78 27.43
C LEU A 124 -20.91 -13.01 26.00
N TYR A 125 -22.18 -13.38 25.80
CA TYR A 125 -22.75 -13.49 24.44
C TYR A 125 -22.79 -12.15 23.71
N ALA A 126 -23.11 -11.06 24.42
CA ALA A 126 -23.07 -9.72 23.84
C ALA A 126 -21.64 -9.33 23.43
N LEU A 127 -20.64 -9.64 24.26
CA LEU A 127 -19.23 -9.39 23.96
C LEU A 127 -18.74 -10.27 22.80
N TYR A 128 -19.18 -11.53 22.73
CA TYR A 128 -18.93 -12.40 21.57
C TYR A 128 -19.49 -11.80 20.27
N GLY A 129 -20.71 -11.27 20.31
CA GLY A 129 -21.32 -10.58 19.16
C GLY A 129 -20.49 -9.39 18.69
N LYS A 130 -20.04 -8.54 19.63
CA LYS A 130 -19.15 -7.40 19.30
C LYS A 130 -17.83 -7.85 18.66
N LEU A 131 -17.22 -8.93 19.17
CA LEU A 131 -15.99 -9.48 18.58
C LEU A 131 -16.20 -9.95 17.15
N LEU A 132 -17.33 -10.61 16.87
CA LEU A 132 -17.70 -11.03 15.52
C LEU A 132 -17.89 -9.82 14.57
N GLU A 133 -18.55 -8.77 15.06
CA GLU A 133 -18.71 -7.52 14.29
C GLU A 133 -17.35 -6.87 13.98
N PHE A 134 -16.40 -6.88 14.93
CA PHE A 134 -15.07 -6.34 14.70
C PHE A 134 -14.29 -7.14 13.66
N GLU A 135 -14.33 -8.48 13.72
CA GLU A 135 -13.71 -9.33 12.72
C GLU A 135 -14.25 -9.03 11.32
N GLN A 136 -15.56 -8.89 11.19
CA GLN A 136 -16.19 -8.55 9.92
C GLN A 136 -15.80 -7.16 9.42
N LYS A 137 -15.73 -6.16 10.31
CA LYS A 137 -15.27 -4.81 9.96
C LYS A 137 -13.82 -4.80 9.47
N VAL A 138 -12.93 -5.58 10.07
CA VAL A 138 -11.53 -5.70 9.62
C VAL A 138 -11.47 -6.36 8.25
N ILE A 139 -12.16 -7.48 8.05
CA ILE A 139 -12.17 -8.23 6.79
C ILE A 139 -12.75 -7.38 5.65
N ASN A 140 -13.85 -6.68 5.90
CA ASN A 140 -14.52 -5.85 4.91
C ASN A 140 -13.87 -4.46 4.74
N SER A 141 -12.85 -4.14 5.53
CA SER A 141 -12.21 -2.81 5.56
C SER A 141 -13.20 -1.66 5.80
N GLU A 142 -14.22 -1.89 6.64
CA GLU A 142 -15.32 -0.94 6.91
C GLU A 142 -14.94 0.16 7.92
N ALA A 143 -13.87 -0.05 8.70
CA ALA A 143 -13.40 0.91 9.69
C ALA A 143 -11.86 0.92 9.77
N PRO A 144 -11.24 2.05 10.18
CA PRO A 144 -9.81 2.12 10.41
C PRO A 144 -9.35 1.12 11.47
N LEU A 145 -8.23 0.43 11.22
CA LEU A 145 -7.70 -0.59 12.14
C LEU A 145 -7.42 -0.05 13.55
N GLU A 146 -7.02 1.22 13.67
CA GLU A 146 -6.76 1.86 14.96
C GLU A 146 -8.03 2.08 15.79
N GLU A 147 -9.15 2.38 15.13
CA GLU A 147 -10.45 2.48 15.79
C GLU A 147 -10.85 1.12 16.37
N ILE A 148 -10.75 0.07 15.55
CA ILE A 148 -11.08 -1.30 15.97
C ILE A 148 -10.16 -1.75 17.10
N ARG A 149 -8.86 -1.44 17.02
CA ARG A 149 -7.89 -1.72 18.09
C ARG A 149 -8.29 -1.05 19.41
N GLY A 150 -8.66 0.23 19.37
CA GLY A 150 -9.13 0.96 20.56
C GLY A 150 -10.39 0.35 21.17
N GLN A 151 -11.37 -0.01 20.33
CA GLN A 151 -12.61 -0.67 20.77
C GLN A 151 -12.34 -2.08 21.34
N MET A 152 -11.39 -2.80 20.74
CA MET A 152 -10.97 -4.13 21.20
C MET A 152 -10.38 -4.09 22.62
N GLU A 153 -9.57 -3.08 22.95
CA GLU A 153 -9.05 -2.91 24.31
C GLU A 153 -10.16 -2.64 25.33
N GLN A 154 -11.23 -1.97 24.94
CA GLN A 154 -12.40 -1.82 25.80
C GLN A 154 -13.13 -3.15 26.00
N VAL A 155 -13.32 -3.94 24.93
CA VAL A 155 -13.93 -5.28 25.04
C VAL A 155 -13.12 -6.21 25.95
N LYS A 156 -11.78 -6.17 25.89
CA LYS A 156 -10.92 -6.94 26.81
C LYS A 156 -11.15 -6.55 28.27
N LYS A 157 -11.29 -5.25 28.57
CA LYS A 157 -11.61 -4.75 29.92
C LYS A 157 -13.00 -5.21 30.37
N ASP A 158 -13.98 -5.18 29.48
CA ASP A 158 -15.34 -5.64 29.76
C ASP A 158 -15.33 -7.15 30.07
N ILE A 159 -14.65 -7.97 29.27
CA ILE A 159 -14.48 -9.42 29.51
C ILE A 159 -13.84 -9.66 30.88
N LYS A 160 -12.78 -8.89 31.22
CA LYS A 160 -12.13 -8.99 32.53
C LYS A 160 -13.08 -8.67 33.68
N THR A 161 -13.94 -7.67 33.51
CA THR A 161 -14.95 -7.32 34.50
C THR A 161 -15.93 -8.46 34.73
N VAL A 162 -16.44 -9.06 33.64
CA VAL A 162 -17.35 -10.22 33.74
C VAL A 162 -16.69 -11.40 34.43
N LEU A 163 -15.43 -11.69 34.09
CA LEU A 163 -14.67 -12.78 34.71
C LEU A 163 -14.41 -12.56 36.21
N ASN A 164 -14.15 -11.33 36.62
CA ASN A 164 -14.03 -10.99 38.04
C ASN A 164 -15.32 -11.28 38.80
N THR A 165 -16.48 -10.90 38.25
CA THR A 165 -17.80 -11.19 38.84
C THR A 165 -18.05 -12.69 38.97
N LEU A 166 -17.58 -13.48 38.01
CA LEU A 166 -17.68 -14.94 38.02
C LEU A 166 -16.62 -15.64 38.90
N GLY A 167 -15.69 -14.91 39.52
CA GLY A 167 -14.57 -15.49 40.28
C GLY A 167 -13.56 -16.25 39.40
N MET A 168 -13.56 -15.98 38.09
CA MET A 168 -12.74 -16.66 37.07
C MET A 168 -11.62 -15.78 36.51
N ALA A 169 -11.21 -14.75 37.24
CA ALA A 169 -10.18 -13.80 36.83
C ALA A 169 -8.84 -14.46 36.43
N HIS A 170 -8.47 -15.54 37.12
CA HIS A 170 -7.25 -16.32 36.89
C HIS A 170 -7.16 -16.93 35.48
N LEU A 171 -8.29 -17.09 34.77
CA LEU A 171 -8.28 -17.60 33.39
C LEU A 171 -7.66 -16.61 32.40
N LEU A 172 -7.62 -15.32 32.74
CA LEU A 172 -6.97 -14.31 31.89
C LEU A 172 -5.45 -14.43 31.89
N ASP A 173 -4.86 -14.92 32.98
CA ASP A 173 -3.40 -15.06 33.06
C ASP A 173 -2.90 -16.04 32.00
N THR A 174 -3.70 -17.07 31.67
CA THR A 174 -3.42 -18.03 30.60
C THR A 174 -3.55 -17.47 29.19
N MET A 175 -4.23 -16.33 29.02
CA MET A 175 -4.44 -15.64 27.74
C MET A 175 -3.36 -14.58 27.48
N THR A 176 -2.75 -14.01 28.51
CA THR A 176 -1.66 -13.03 28.39
C THR A 176 -0.30 -13.64 28.05
N ASP A 177 -0.16 -14.96 28.20
CA ASP A 177 1.04 -15.72 27.88
C ASP A 177 1.07 -16.25 26.42
N LEU A 178 0.02 -15.97 25.64
CA LEU A 178 -0.14 -16.31 24.21
C LEU A 178 0.20 -15.11 23.31
#